data_AF-A0A847JYJ5-F1
#
_entry.id   AF-A0A847JYJ5-F1
#
_cell.length_a   1.000
_cell.length_b   1.000
_cell.length_c   1.000
_cell.angle_alpha   90.00
_cell.angle_beta   90.00
_cell.angle_gamma   90.00
#
_symmetry.space_group_name_H-M   'P 1'
#
loop_
_entity.id
_entity.type
_entity.pdbx_description
1 polymer ?
#
loop_
_entity_poly.entity_id
_entity_poly.type
_entity_poly.pdbx_seq_one_letter_code
_entity_poly.pdbx_strand_id
1 'polypeptide(L)'
;MSDKDARHTPGPWKAVEAAYNPPGWLWVQNGPGALLADVHQNVNIPLAARNANARLMAAAPDLLEACKAVLEVHPLPHGMNERRGVMAMVEAAVAQATGND
;
A
#
# COMPACT_ATOMS: atom_id res chain seq x y z
N MET A 1 18.79 -10.78 -15.61
CA MET A 1 18.61 -10.34 -14.21
C MET A 1 18.03 -11.52 -13.47
N SER A 2 18.69 -11.98 -12.42
CA SER A 2 18.13 -13.02 -11.55
C SER A 2 17.29 -12.37 -10.45
N ASP A 3 16.40 -13.11 -9.80
CA ASP A 3 15.63 -12.61 -8.66
C ASP A 3 16.52 -12.10 -7.51
N LYS A 4 17.79 -12.52 -7.45
CA LYS A 4 18.78 -12.06 -6.48
C LYS A 4 19.21 -10.60 -6.70
N ASP A 5 19.00 -10.06 -7.89
CA ASP A 5 19.39 -8.70 -8.26
C ASP A 5 18.22 -7.70 -8.12
N ALA A 6 17.02 -8.19 -7.79
CA ALA A 6 15.83 -7.37 -7.67
C ALA A 6 15.87 -6.53 -6.37
N ARG A 7 15.72 -5.21 -6.48
CA ARG A 7 15.60 -4.32 -5.31
C ARG A 7 14.27 -4.48 -4.57
N HIS A 8 13.26 -5.01 -5.25
CA HIS A 8 11.93 -5.28 -4.73
C HIS A 8 11.49 -6.67 -5.16
N THR A 9 10.71 -7.34 -4.31
CA THR A 9 10.17 -8.66 -4.63
C THR A 9 9.26 -8.56 -5.85
N PRO A 10 9.54 -9.27 -6.97
CA PRO A 10 8.69 -9.20 -8.16
C PRO A 10 7.28 -9.74 -7.86
N GLY A 11 6.25 -9.10 -8.41
CA GLY A 11 4.89 -9.63 -8.41
C GLY A 11 4.63 -10.60 -9.58
N PRO A 12 3.43 -11.21 -9.67
CA PRO A 12 2.26 -10.99 -8.81
C PRO A 12 2.31 -11.79 -7.50
N TRP A 13 2.04 -11.13 -6.38
CA TRP A 13 1.90 -11.80 -5.09
C TRP A 13 0.47 -12.28 -4.86
N LYS A 14 0.32 -13.42 -4.19
CA LYS A 14 -0.99 -13.95 -3.82
C LYS A 14 -1.01 -14.34 -2.35
N ALA A 15 -2.07 -13.95 -1.66
CA ALA A 15 -2.41 -14.53 -0.38
C ALA A 15 -3.03 -15.91 -0.62
N VAL A 16 -2.49 -16.93 0.05
CA VAL A 16 -2.99 -18.31 0.01
C VAL A 16 -3.10 -18.84 1.44
N GLU A 17 -3.95 -19.83 1.65
CA GLU A 17 -4.04 -20.51 2.94
C GLU A 17 -2.72 -21.22 3.25
N ALA A 18 -2.24 -21.04 4.47
CA ALA A 18 -0.97 -21.60 4.90
C ALA A 18 -1.11 -23.11 5.17
N ALA A 19 -0.51 -23.93 4.30
CA ALA A 19 -0.75 -25.37 4.24
C ALA A 19 -0.36 -26.15 5.52
N TYR A 20 0.50 -25.60 6.37
CA TYR A 20 0.99 -26.24 7.60
C TYR A 20 0.67 -25.44 8.86
N ASN A 21 -0.16 -24.39 8.77
CA ASN A 21 -0.54 -23.53 9.89
C ASN A 21 -2.01 -23.77 10.29
N PRO A 22 -2.46 -23.28 11.46
CA PRO A 22 -3.86 -23.34 11.84
C PRO A 22 -4.78 -22.68 10.79
N PRO A 23 -6.05 -23.13 10.66
CA PRO A 23 -7.01 -22.54 9.74
C PRO A 23 -7.10 -21.01 9.87
N GLY A 24 -7.18 -20.33 8.72
CA GLY A 24 -7.26 -18.86 8.65
C GLY A 24 -5.93 -18.11 8.70
N TRP A 25 -4.80 -18.82 8.74
CA TRP A 25 -3.47 -18.25 8.51
C TRP A 25 -3.19 -18.11 7.02
N LEU A 26 -2.51 -17.03 6.66
CA LEU A 26 -2.22 -16.71 5.26
C LEU A 26 -0.72 -16.65 5.02
N TRP A 27 -0.31 -17.19 3.88
CA TRP A 27 0.99 -16.94 3.28
C TRP A 27 0.85 -15.97 2.12
N VAL A 28 1.81 -15.07 1.98
CA VAL A 28 2.00 -14.30 0.74
C VAL A 28 3.06 -15.02 -0.08
N GLN A 29 2.75 -15.37 -1.33
CA GLN A 29 3.66 -16.11 -2.21
C GLN A 29 3.82 -15.43 -3.58
N ASN A 30 4.99 -15.61 -4.20
CA ASN A 30 5.25 -15.30 -5.61
C ASN A 30 5.42 -16.60 -6.42
N GLY A 31 4.33 -17.37 -6.49
CA GLY A 31 4.30 -18.71 -7.12
C GLY A 31 4.35 -19.86 -6.11
N PRO A 32 4.02 -21.10 -6.52
CA PRO A 32 3.90 -22.25 -5.62
C PRO A 32 5.20 -22.52 -4.85
N GLY A 33 5.12 -22.51 -3.53
CA GLY A 33 6.27 -22.80 -2.65
C GLY A 33 7.26 -21.65 -2.46
N ALA A 34 7.07 -20.51 -3.14
CA ALA A 34 7.87 -19.31 -2.96
C ALA A 34 7.27 -18.41 -1.87
N LEU A 35 7.46 -18.80 -0.60
CA LEU A 35 6.99 -18.04 0.56
C LEU A 35 7.73 -16.69 0.65
N LEU A 36 6.96 -15.60 0.61
CA LEU A 36 7.47 -14.24 0.82
C LEU A 36 7.21 -13.74 2.23
N ALA A 37 6.02 -14.02 2.76
CA ALA A 37 5.65 -13.63 4.12
C ALA A 37 4.70 -14.66 4.74
N ASP A 38 4.92 -14.95 6.01
CA ASP A 38 3.98 -15.66 6.87
C ASP A 38 3.17 -14.63 7.68
N VAL A 39 1.87 -14.57 7.46
CA VAL A 39 0.99 -13.55 8.04
C VAL A 39 0.31 -14.11 9.27
N HIS A 40 0.91 -13.81 10.43
CA HIS A 40 0.39 -14.26 11.71
C HIS A 40 -0.79 -13.38 12.11
N GLN A 41 -1.89 -13.99 12.55
CA GLN A 41 -2.97 -13.22 13.14
C GLN A 41 -2.53 -12.72 14.51
N ASN A 42 -2.03 -11.48 14.58
CA ASN A 42 -1.81 -10.82 15.86
C ASN A 42 -3.18 -10.46 16.46
N VAL A 43 -3.66 -11.32 17.37
CA VAL A 43 -4.95 -11.14 18.05
C VAL A 43 -5.02 -9.87 18.90
N ASN A 44 -3.87 -9.25 19.20
CA ASN A 44 -3.80 -8.00 19.97
C ASN A 44 -4.08 -6.76 19.10
N ILE A 45 -4.14 -6.90 17.77
CA ILE A 45 -4.50 -5.80 16.86
C ILE A 45 -5.85 -6.12 16.21
N PRO A 46 -6.90 -5.33 16.48
CA PRO A 46 -8.21 -5.53 15.87
C PRO A 46 -8.14 -5.59 14.35
N LEU A 47 -8.97 -6.44 13.73
CA LEU A 47 -9.02 -6.59 12.26
C LEU A 47 -9.22 -5.26 11.53
N ALA A 48 -10.04 -4.36 12.10
CA ALA A 48 -10.24 -3.02 11.55
C ALA A 48 -8.94 -2.21 11.46
N ALA A 49 -8.09 -2.26 12.49
CA ALA A 49 -6.79 -1.57 12.51
C ALA A 49 -5.80 -2.20 11.52
N ARG A 50 -5.80 -3.54 11.41
CA ARG A 50 -5.01 -4.25 10.38
C ARG A 50 -5.41 -3.82 8.96
N ASN A 51 -6.70 -3.74 8.69
CA ASN A 51 -7.21 -3.34 7.37
C ASN A 51 -6.92 -1.86 7.08
N ALA A 52 -7.00 -0.99 8.09
CA ALA A 52 -6.60 0.41 7.95
C ALA A 52 -5.10 0.53 7.61
N ASN A 53 -4.22 -0.20 8.31
CA ASN A 53 -2.80 -0.22 8.01
C ASN A 53 -2.52 -0.75 6.59
N ALA A 54 -3.24 -1.80 6.16
CA ALA A 54 -3.10 -2.35 4.82
C ALA A 54 -3.47 -1.33 3.73
N ARG A 55 -4.57 -0.59 3.89
CA ARG A 55 -4.96 0.49 2.99
C ARG A 55 -3.92 1.61 2.94
N LEU A 56 -3.41 2.03 4.09
CA LEU A 56 -2.35 3.04 4.17
C LEU A 56 -1.08 2.61 3.42
N MET A 57 -0.65 1.35 3.57
CA MET A 57 0.51 0.82 2.85
C MET A 57 0.26 0.74 1.33
N ALA A 58 -0.95 0.36 0.92
CA ALA A 58 -1.32 0.29 -0.49
C ALA A 58 -1.34 1.67 -1.15
N ALA A 59 -1.84 2.69 -0.45
CA ALA A 59 -1.90 4.07 -0.92
C ALA A 59 -0.56 4.83 -0.82
N ALA A 60 0.47 4.25 -0.19
CA ALA A 60 1.74 4.94 0.06
C ALA A 60 2.44 5.51 -1.20
N PRO A 61 2.43 4.85 -2.37
CA PRO A 61 2.97 5.44 -3.60
C PRO A 61 2.21 6.70 -4.03
N ASP A 62 0.87 6.65 -4.07
CA ASP A 62 0.03 7.77 -4.49
C ASP A 62 0.10 8.92 -3.48
N LEU A 63 0.18 8.62 -2.18
CA LEU A 63 0.42 9.59 -1.12
C LEU A 63 1.78 10.30 -1.30
N LEU A 64 2.84 9.55 -1.66
CA LEU A 64 4.15 10.13 -1.90
C LEU A 64 4.13 11.07 -3.12
N GLU A 65 3.50 10.67 -4.21
CA GLU A 65 3.34 11.52 -5.41
C GLU A 65 2.52 12.78 -5.11
N ALA A 66 1.43 12.65 -4.35
CA ALA A 66 0.64 13.79 -3.90
C ALA A 66 1.47 14.76 -3.03
N CYS A 67 2.27 14.25 -2.09
CA CYS A 67 3.17 15.07 -1.27
C CYS A 67 4.22 15.81 -2.11
N LYS A 68 4.82 15.16 -3.11
CA LYS A 68 5.76 15.81 -4.04
C LYS A 68 5.09 16.92 -4.83
N ALA A 69 3.90 16.64 -5.39
CA ALA A 69 3.14 17.63 -6.15
C ALA A 69 2.75 18.85 -5.30
N VAL A 70 2.43 18.66 -4.01
CA VAL A 70 2.20 19.77 -3.06
C VAL A 70 3.44 20.64 -2.89
N LEU A 71 4.63 20.04 -2.76
CA LEU A 71 5.89 20.80 -2.63
C LEU A 71 6.19 21.63 -3.89
N GLU A 72 5.86 21.13 -5.08
CA GLU A 72 6.07 21.84 -6.35
C GLU A 72 5.17 23.07 -6.50
N VAL A 73 3.91 23.01 -6.06
CA VAL A 73 2.96 24.13 -6.17
C VAL A 73 2.95 25.06 -4.96
N HIS A 74 3.52 24.63 -3.83
CA HIS A 74 3.67 25.44 -2.62
C HIS A 74 4.25 26.86 -2.87
N PRO A 75 5.30 27.06 -3.71
CA PRO A 75 5.86 28.38 -3.97
C PRO A 75 4.99 29.26 -4.89
N LEU A 76 3.98 28.71 -5.58
CA LEU A 76 3.14 29.49 -6.50
C LEU A 76 2.19 30.43 -5.74
N PRO A 77 1.76 31.57 -6.32
CA PRO A 77 0.70 32.38 -5.74
C PRO A 77 -0.60 31.58 -5.51
N HIS A 78 -1.38 31.99 -4.51
CA HIS A 78 -2.71 31.40 -4.29
C HIS A 78 -3.64 31.64 -5.49
N GLY A 79 -4.54 30.69 -5.76
CA GLY A 79 -5.59 30.83 -6.79
C GLY A 79 -5.25 30.31 -8.19
N MET A 80 -4.03 29.80 -8.41
CA MET A 80 -3.65 29.16 -9.68
C MET A 80 -4.29 27.78 -9.89
N ASN A 81 -4.60 27.43 -11.15
CA ASN A 81 -5.25 26.17 -11.52
C ASN A 81 -4.39 24.94 -11.16
N GLU A 82 -3.06 25.03 -11.18
CA GLU A 82 -2.17 23.92 -10.81
C GLU A 82 -2.41 23.47 -9.36
N ARG A 83 -2.66 24.41 -8.44
CA ARG A 83 -2.97 24.09 -7.04
C ARG A 83 -4.25 23.24 -6.91
N ARG A 84 -5.26 23.46 -7.77
CA ARG A 84 -6.52 22.69 -7.72
C ARG A 84 -6.31 21.24 -8.15
N GLY A 85 -5.54 21.02 -9.22
CA GLY A 85 -5.22 19.67 -9.69
C GLY A 85 -4.45 18.87 -8.64
N VAL A 86 -3.47 19.50 -7.98
CA VAL A 86 -2.72 18.88 -6.89
C VAL A 86 -3.60 18.52 -5.70
N MET A 87 -4.53 19.39 -5.31
CA MET A 87 -5.45 19.06 -4.21
C MET A 87 -6.36 17.88 -4.53
N ALA A 88 -6.80 17.71 -5.77
CA ALA A 88 -7.57 16.53 -6.17
C ALA A 88 -6.74 15.23 -6.06
N MET A 89 -5.44 15.28 -6.38
CA MET A 89 -4.53 14.13 -6.17
C MET A 89 -4.39 13.78 -4.69
N VAL A 90 -4.26 14.80 -3.83
CA VAL A 90 -4.19 14.62 -2.37
C VAL A 90 -5.47 13.99 -1.84
N GLU A 91 -6.64 14.51 -2.24
CA GLU A 91 -7.94 13.99 -1.82
C GLU A 91 -8.12 12.52 -2.24
N ALA A 92 -7.77 12.17 -3.48
CA ALA A 92 -7.85 10.79 -3.96
C ALA A 92 -6.92 9.84 -3.19
N ALA A 93 -5.66 10.23 -2.95
CA ALA A 93 -4.71 9.41 -2.20
C ALA A 93 -5.15 9.22 -0.73
N VAL A 94 -5.73 10.25 -0.12
CA VAL A 94 -6.30 10.17 1.24
C VAL A 94 -7.55 9.29 1.28
N ALA A 95 -8.42 9.37 0.27
CA ALA A 95 -9.61 8.53 0.16
C ALA A 95 -9.21 7.03 0.16
N GLN A 96 -8.23 6.65 -0.68
CA GLN A 96 -7.68 5.30 -0.70
C GLN A 96 -7.08 4.87 0.64
N ALA A 97 -6.26 5.74 1.25
CA ALA A 97 -5.60 5.43 2.51
C ALA A 97 -6.59 5.22 3.67
N THR A 98 -7.72 5.91 3.64
CA THR A 98 -8.76 5.84 4.68
C THR A 98 -9.86 4.82 4.38
N GLY A 99 -10.04 4.44 3.12
CA GLY A 99 -11.08 3.52 2.63
C GLY A 99 -12.40 4.19 2.30
N ASN A 100 -12.35 5.44 1.81
CA ASN A 100 -13.50 6.25 1.40
C ASN A 100 -13.59 6.38 -0.14
N ASP A 101 -13.34 5.28 -0.85
CA ASP A 101 -13.27 5.23 -2.33
C ASP A 101 -14.60 5.56 -3.03
#